data_AF-A0A7C3MCM7-F1
#
_entry.id   AF-A0A7C3MCM7-F1
#
_cell.length_a   1.000
_cell.length_b   1.000
_cell.length_c   1.000
_cell.angle_alpha   90.00
_cell.angle_beta   90.00
_cell.angle_gamma   90.00
#
_symmetry.space_group_name_H-M   'P 1'
#
loop_
_entity.id
_entity.type
_entity.pdbx_description
1 polymer ?
#
loop_
_entity_poly.entity_id
_entity_poly.type
_entity_poly.pdbx_seq_one_letter_code
_entity_poly.pdbx_strand_id
1 'polypeptide(L)' 'MLKLEDITKTYVLGDIKIPVLKKISLAIEKGMHISLMGPSGSGKTTLLNILGCLDKP' A
#
# COMPACT_ATOMS: atom_id res chain seq x y z
N MET A 1 17.61 0.81 -0.42
CA MET A 1 16.70 -0.28 -0.05
C MET A 1 15.47 0.34 0.57
N LEU A 2 14.29 0.10 0.01
CA LEU A 2 13.00 0.44 0.60
C LEU A 2 12.39 -0.84 1.18
N LYS A 3 11.84 -0.78 2.38
CA LYS A 3 11.22 -1.94 3.04
C LYS A 3 9.90 -1.55 3.68
N LEU A 4 8.88 -2.37 3.42
CA LEU A 4 7.58 -2.36 4.06
C LEU A 4 7.40 -3.68 4.79
N GLU A 5 6.92 -3.63 6.02
CA GLU A 5 6.64 -4.80 6.85
C GLU A 5 5.21 -4.71 7.38
N ASP A 6 4.41 -5.72 7.06
CA ASP A 6 3.04 -5.91 7.54
C ASP A 6 2.15 -4.67 7.42
N ILE A 7 2.31 -3.91 6.34
CA ILE A 7 1.53 -2.70 6.12
C ILE A 7 0.07 -3.04 5.94
N THR A 8 -0.75 -2.48 6.80
CA THR A 8 -2.22 -2.54 6.72
C THR A 8 -2.76 -1.15 6.43
N LYS A 9 -3.95 -1.08 5.83
CA LYS A 9 -4.70 0.17 5.74
C LYS A 9 -6.17 -0.15 5.67
N THR A 10 -6.95 0.48 6.54
CA THR A 10 -8.41 0.38 6.53
C THR A 10 -8.96 1.80 6.45
N TYR A 11 -9.78 2.08 5.43
CA TYR A 11 -10.55 3.31 5.41
C TYR A 11 -11.83 3.11 6.20
N VAL A 12 -12.18 4.12 7.00
CA VAL A 12 -13.40 4.15 7.80
C VAL A 12 -14.33 5.17 7.17
N LEU A 13 -15.50 4.71 6.70
CA LEU A 13 -16.52 5.53 6.09
C LEU A 13 -17.80 5.40 6.92
N GLY A 14 -17.97 6.31 7.89
CA GLY A 14 -18.99 6.16 8.93
C GLY A 14 -18.75 4.87 9.72
N ASP A 15 -19.74 3.99 9.75
CA ASP A 15 -19.66 2.69 10.43
C ASP A 15 -19.01 1.58 9.57
N ILE A 16 -18.72 1.86 8.30
CA ILE A 16 -18.18 0.88 7.36
C ILE A 16 -16.64 0.90 7.43
N LYS A 17 -16.05 -0.26 7.72
CA LYS A 17 -14.60 -0.48 7.64
C LYS A 17 -14.24 -1.19 6.34
N ILE A 18 -13.44 -0.55 5.50
CA ILE A 18 -13.00 -1.09 4.22
C ILE A 18 -11.51 -1.41 4.31
N PRO A 19 -11.12 -2.68 4.53
CA PRO A 19 -9.71 -3.07 4.56
C PRO A 19 -9.14 -3.07 3.14
N VAL A 20 -8.27 -2.10 2.85
CA VAL A 20 -7.65 -1.90 1.54
C VAL A 20 -6.30 -2.60 1.42
N LEU A 21 -5.42 -2.44 2.42
CA LEU A 21 -4.14 -3.17 2.47
C LEU A 21 -4.18 -4.16 3.62
N LYS A 22 -3.79 -5.41 3.33
CA LYS A 22 -3.92 -6.55 4.23
C LYS A 22 -2.55 -7.19 4.46
N LYS A 23 -1.78 -6.63 5.41
CA LYS A 23 -0.44 -7.09 5.80
C LYS A 23 0.50 -7.24 4.60
N ILE A 24 0.70 -6.15 3.88
CA ILE A 24 1.59 -6.11 2.72
C ILE A 24 3.03 -5.92 3.20
N SER A 25 3.89 -6.87 2.83
CA SER A 25 5.34 -6.80 3.03
C SER A 25 6.03 -6.77 1.69
N LEU A 26 6.94 -5.81 1.50
CA LEU A 26 7.64 -5.57 0.23
C LEU A 26 9.06 -5.05 0.49
N ALA A 27 10.04 -5.56 -0.23
CA ALA A 27 11.40 -5.03 -0.25
C ALA A 27 11.78 -4.64 -1.69
N ILE A 28 12.33 -3.44 -1.86
CA ILE A 28 12.78 -2.93 -3.16
C ILE A 28 14.24 -2.53 -3.04
N GLU A 29 15.08 -3.16 -3.86
CA GLU A 29 16.50 -2.86 -3.91
C GLU A 29 16.81 -1.59 -4.69
N LYS A 30 17.96 -0.98 -4.38
CA LYS A 30 18.39 0.25 -5.06
C LYS A 30 18.64 -0.05 -6.55
N GLY A 31 18.11 0.83 -7.41
CA GLY A 31 18.27 0.70 -8.87
C GLY A 31 17.25 -0.21 -9.55
N MET A 32 16.30 -0.79 -8.81
CA MET A 32 15.20 -1.55 -9.42
C MET A 32 14.16 -0.61 -10.04
N HIS A 33 13.73 -0.95 -11.24
CA HIS A 33 12.50 -0.42 -11.84
C HIS A 33 11.40 -1.46 -11.69
N ILE A 34 10.32 -1.10 -10.99
CA ILE A 34 9.20 -2.00 -10.72
C ILE A 34 7.89 -1.42 -11.23
N SER A 35 6.92 -2.29 -11.52
CA SER A 35 5.55 -1.92 -11.86
C SER A 35 4.58 -2.55 -10.88
N LEU A 36 3.54 -1.79 -10.50
CA LEU A 36 2.47 -2.26 -9.63
C LEU A 36 1.20 -2.49 -10.45
N MET A 37 0.81 -3.75 -10.63
CA MET A 37 -0.32 -4.16 -11.47
C MET A 37 -1.44 -4.82 -10.65
N GLY A 38 -2.67 -4.75 -11.14
CA GLY A 38 -3.85 -5.34 -10.50
C GLY A 38 -5.15 -4.63 -10.88
N PRO A 39 -6.32 -5.25 -10.61
CA PRO A 39 -7.63 -4.70 -10.98
C PRO A 39 -7.89 -3.33 -10.35
N SER A 40 -8.81 -2.54 -10.92
CA SER A 40 -9.21 -1.27 -10.29
C SER A 40 -9.72 -1.49 -8.86
N GLY A 41 -9.41 -0.58 -7.94
CA GLY A 41 -9.82 -0.69 -6.52
C GLY A 41 -9.01 -1.65 -5.64
N SER A 42 -7.98 -2.32 -6.16
CA SER A 42 -7.14 -3.27 -5.39
C SER A 42 -6.19 -2.64 -4.34
N GLY A 43 -6.22 -1.32 -4.14
CA GLY A 43 -5.36 -0.64 -3.16
C GLY A 43 -3.99 -0.19 -3.68
N LYS A 44 -3.73 -0.30 -4.99
CA LYS A 44 -2.45 0.13 -5.60
C LYS A 44 -2.09 1.58 -5.31
N THR A 45 -3.00 2.51 -5.56
CA THR A 45 -2.79 3.94 -5.27
C THR A 45 -2.61 4.19 -3.78
N THR A 46 -3.32 3.47 -2.92
CA THR A 46 -3.13 3.54 -1.46
C THR A 46 -1.72 3.09 -1.06
N LEU A 47 -1.22 1.98 -1.61
CA LEU A 47 0.15 1.53 -1.38
C LEU A 47 1.19 2.56 -1.89
N LEU A 48 0.98 3.13 -3.08
CA LEU A 48 1.85 4.17 -3.63
C LEU A 48 1.85 5.44 -2.76
N ASN A 49 0.70 5.84 -2.22
CA ASN A 49 0.61 6.98 -1.31
C ASN A 49 1.39 6.74 -0.02
N ILE A 50 1.31 5.55 0.56
CA ILE A 50 2.09 5.19 1.75
C ILE A 50 3.59 5.15 1.41
N LEU A 51 3.97 4.53 0.29
CA LEU A 51 5.36 4.52 -0.19
C LEU A 51 5.93 5.92 -0.42
N GLY A 52 5.10 6.85 -0.90
CA GLY A 52 5.44 8.24 -1.12
C GLY A 52 5.33 9.13 0.12
N CYS A 53 5.07 8.56 1.30
CA CYS A 53 4.84 9.28 2.56
C CYS A 53 3.69 10.31 2.51
N LEU A 54 2.73 10.12 1.59
CA LEU A 54 1.54 10.96 1.41
C LEU A 54 0.36 10.50 2.27
N ASP A 55 0.39 9.25 2.71
CA ASP A 55 -0.59 8.67 3.64
C ASP A 55 0.15 7.81 4.67
N LYS A 56 -0.50 7.55 5.81
CA LYS A 56 0.03 6.71 6.88
C LYS A 56 -0.46 5.28 6.72
N PRO A 57 0.37 4.27 7.01
CA PRO A 57 -0.09 2.88 7.15
C PRO A 57 -1.16 2.79 8.26
#